data_AF-A0ABC8R4D1-F1
#
_entry.id   AF-A0ABC8R4D1-F1
#
_cell.length_a   1.000
_cell.length_b   1.000
_cell.length_c   1.000
_cell.angle_alpha   90.00
_cell.angle_beta   90.00
_cell.angle_gamma   90.00
#
_symmetry.space_group_name_H-M   'P 1'
#
loop_
_entity.id
_entity.type
_entity.pdbx_description
1 polymer ?
#
loop_
_entity_poly.entity_id
_entity_poly.type
_entity_poly.pdbx_seq_one_letter_code
_entity_poly.pdbx_strand_id
1 'polypeptide(L)'
;MLSFLKAESLQNYVKQMDDLVNNLLLRETKDKDTLATVIFMKKLTITFSCTILFGIHDELTTKALFDYFTVTFKAYLSLPIYFPGTAYWNGLPARTRIINRLPPIIR
;
A
#
# COMPACT_ATOMS: atom_id res chain seq x y z
N MET A 1 15.35 -16.55 -5.31
CA MET A 1 15.21 -15.93 -3.97
C MET A 1 15.01 -14.43 -4.17
N LEU A 2 14.03 -13.81 -3.50
CA LEU A 2 13.71 -12.38 -3.66
C LEU A 2 14.93 -11.53 -3.28
N SER A 3 15.63 -10.98 -4.27
CA SER A 3 16.88 -10.23 -4.06
C SER A 3 16.66 -8.96 -3.23
N PHE A 4 15.46 -8.36 -3.31
CA PHE A 4 15.11 -7.14 -2.58
C PHE A 4 14.94 -7.33 -1.06
N LEU A 5 14.86 -8.56 -0.54
CA LEU A 5 14.76 -8.82 0.90
C LEU A 5 16.10 -9.22 1.54
N LYS A 6 17.20 -9.17 0.78
CA LYS A 6 18.53 -9.45 1.33
C LYS A 6 18.94 -8.37 2.33
N ALA A 7 19.79 -8.74 3.30
CA ALA A 7 20.27 -7.83 4.33
C ALA A 7 20.92 -6.57 3.72
N GLU A 8 21.71 -6.71 2.65
CA GLU A 8 22.33 -5.55 1.99
C GLU A 8 21.28 -4.63 1.36
N SER A 9 20.23 -5.19 0.75
CA SER A 9 19.11 -4.42 0.20
C SER A 9 18.33 -3.69 1.28
N LEU A 10 18.01 -4.38 2.39
CA LEU A 10 17.29 -3.79 3.52
C LEU A 10 18.07 -2.63 4.16
N GLN A 11 19.40 -2.77 4.33
CA GLN A 11 20.25 -1.68 4.83
C GLN A 11 20.18 -0.45 3.91
N ASN A 12 20.19 -0.65 2.59
CA ASN A 12 20.05 0.43 1.62
C ASN A 12 18.66 1.10 1.64
N TYR A 13 17.63 0.41 2.12
CA TYR A 13 16.28 0.95 2.24
C TYR A 13 16.06 1.78 3.50
N VAL A 14 16.86 1.60 4.56
CA VAL A 14 16.67 2.32 5.84
C VAL A 14 16.66 3.84 5.63
N LYS A 15 17.66 4.36 4.89
CA LYS A 15 17.73 5.81 4.61
C LYS A 15 16.51 6.31 3.84
N GLN A 16 16.13 5.59 2.78
CA GLN A 16 14.97 5.95 1.95
C GLN A 16 13.66 5.88 2.74
N MET A 17 13.55 4.91 3.66
CA MET A 17 12.40 4.76 4.54
C MET A 17 12.31 5.91 5.54
N ASP A 18 13.43 6.31 6.14
CA ASP A 18 13.47 7.45 7.07
C ASP A 18 13.04 8.76 6.38
N ASP A 19 13.59 9.04 5.20
CA ASP A 19 13.20 10.19 4.38
C ASP A 19 11.70 10.15 4.05
N LEU A 20 11.17 8.98 3.66
CA LEU A 20 9.77 8.80 3.31
C LEU A 20 8.84 8.98 4.51
N VAL A 21 9.20 8.45 5.69
CA VAL A 21 8.45 8.61 6.94
C VAL A 21 8.38 10.08 7.32
N ASN A 22 9.52 10.77 7.36
CA ASN A 22 9.59 12.18 7.74
C ASN A 22 8.74 13.06 6.79
N ASN A 23 8.90 12.87 5.48
CA ASN A 23 8.13 13.61 4.48
C ASN A 23 6.62 13.37 4.59
N LEU A 24 6.20 12.12 4.75
CA LEU A 24 4.77 11.78 4.83
C LEU A 24 4.17 12.27 6.15
N LEU A 25 4.90 12.16 7.25
CA LEU A 25 4.46 12.64 8.56
C LEU A 25 4.26 14.15 8.53
N LEU A 26 5.26 14.93 8.10
CA LEU A 26 5.17 16.38 7.95
C LEU A 26 3.99 16.81 7.06
N ARG A 27 3.76 16.08 5.96
CA ARG A 27 2.64 16.37 5.05
C ARG A 27 1.27 16.12 5.71
N GLU A 28 1.12 15.02 6.45
CA GLU A 28 -0.16 14.60 7.01
C GLU A 28 -0.54 15.37 8.28
N THR A 29 0.46 15.79 9.07
CA THR A 29 0.30 16.60 10.28
C THR A 29 0.35 18.10 10.01
N LYS A 30 0.57 18.52 8.75
CA LYS A 30 0.51 19.93 8.39
C LYS A 30 -0.84 20.50 8.79
N ASP A 31 -0.81 21.54 9.63
CA ASP A 31 -1.99 22.25 10.15
C ASP A 31 -2.95 21.36 10.97
N LYS A 32 -2.47 20.24 11.54
CA LYS A 32 -3.26 19.32 12.38
C LYS A 32 -2.50 18.86 13.61
N ASP A 33 -3.16 18.89 14.76
CA ASP A 33 -2.60 18.39 16.02
C ASP A 33 -2.74 16.87 16.19
N THR A 34 -3.60 16.23 15.39
CA THR A 34 -3.92 14.80 15.51
C THR A 34 -3.71 14.06 14.20
N LEU A 35 -3.21 12.82 14.30
CA LEU A 35 -2.99 11.92 13.18
C LEU A 35 -3.78 10.63 13.37
N ALA A 36 -4.56 10.24 12.35
CA ALA A 36 -5.22 8.93 12.34
C ALA A 36 -4.19 7.82 12.06
N THR A 37 -3.49 7.37 13.11
CA THR A 37 -2.32 6.49 13.02
C THR A 37 -2.54 5.26 12.16
N VAL A 38 -3.69 4.59 12.26
CA VAL A 38 -3.99 3.39 11.45
C VAL A 38 -4.06 3.72 9.95
N ILE A 39 -4.68 4.84 9.58
CA ILE A 39 -4.78 5.27 8.18
C ILE A 39 -3.40 5.70 7.68
N PHE A 40 -2.67 6.46 8.50
CA PHE A 40 -1.31 6.88 8.20
C PHE A 40 -0.39 5.68 7.95
N MET A 41 -0.36 4.70 8.85
CA MET A 41 0.48 3.51 8.71
C MET A 41 0.15 2.72 7.44
N LYS A 42 -1.14 2.58 7.07
CA LYS A 42 -1.51 1.94 5.79
C LYS A 42 -0.99 2.72 4.59
N LYS A 43 -1.08 4.06 4.62
CA LYS A 43 -0.57 4.93 3.55
C LYS A 43 0.96 4.87 3.47
N LEU A 44 1.63 4.85 4.61
CA LEU A 44 3.07 4.69 4.72
C LEU A 44 3.52 3.36 4.09
N THR A 45 2.91 2.26 4.52
CA THR A 45 3.27 0.92 4.03
C THR A 45 3.06 0.79 2.52
N ILE A 46 1.92 1.22 1.98
CA ILE A 46 1.69 1.11 0.53
C ILE A 46 2.67 1.98 -0.27
N THR A 47 2.99 3.18 0.23
CA THR A 47 3.91 4.10 -0.45
C THR A 47 5.31 3.50 -0.45
N PHE A 48 5.80 3.06 0.72
CA PHE A 48 7.07 2.35 0.84
C PHE A 48 7.15 1.12 -0.09
N SER A 49 6.12 0.28 -0.10
CA SER A 49 6.09 -0.89 -0.99
C SER A 49 6.15 -0.47 -2.45
N CYS A 50 5.31 0.48 -2.88
CA CYS A 50 5.28 0.95 -4.26
C CYS A 50 6.64 1.54 -4.65
N THR A 51 7.16 2.52 -3.90
CA THR A 51 8.34 3.27 -4.32
C THR A 51 9.65 2.53 -4.10
N ILE A 52 9.86 1.94 -2.92
CA ILE A 52 11.17 1.40 -2.53
C ILE A 52 11.30 -0.08 -2.91
N LEU A 53 10.26 -0.89 -2.71
CA LEU A 53 10.34 -2.32 -3.01
C LEU A 53 10.10 -2.63 -4.49
N PHE A 54 9.18 -1.90 -5.13
CA PHE A 54 8.72 -2.20 -6.50
C PHE A 54 9.06 -1.11 -7.54
N GLY A 55 9.70 0.00 -7.15
CA GLY A 55 10.11 1.07 -8.09
C GLY A 55 8.95 1.81 -8.76
N ILE A 56 7.74 1.77 -8.18
CA ILE A 56 6.53 2.42 -8.66
C ILE A 56 6.50 3.84 -8.11
N HIS A 57 6.93 4.81 -8.93
CA HIS A 57 6.95 6.24 -8.55
C HIS A 57 5.72 7.02 -9.01
N ASP A 58 4.80 6.41 -9.76
CA ASP A 58 3.54 7.06 -10.15
C ASP A 58 2.58 7.16 -8.97
N GLU A 59 2.32 8.39 -8.51
CA GLU A 59 1.44 8.66 -7.37
C GLU A 59 -0.01 8.21 -7.64
N LEU A 60 -0.49 8.31 -8.90
CA LEU A 60 -1.85 7.91 -9.26
C LEU A 60 -2.02 6.40 -9.14
N THR A 61 -1.05 5.63 -9.62
CA THR A 61 -1.02 4.18 -9.45
C THR A 61 -0.90 3.80 -7.97
N THR A 62 -0.04 4.45 -7.20
CA THR A 62 0.10 4.19 -5.76
C THR A 62 -1.20 4.44 -5.02
N LYS A 63 -1.91 5.52 -5.34
CA LYS A 63 -3.24 5.83 -4.78
C LYS A 63 -4.29 4.80 -5.18
N ALA A 64 -4.35 4.41 -6.46
CA ALA A 64 -5.29 3.38 -6.92
C ALA A 64 -5.03 2.03 -6.21
N LEU A 65 -3.77 1.65 -6.06
CA LEU A 65 -3.39 0.44 -5.32
C LEU A 65 -3.79 0.55 -3.85
N PHE A 66 -3.57 1.69 -3.19
CA PHE A 66 -4.03 1.90 -1.80
C PHE A 66 -5.53 1.66 -1.63
N ASP A 67 -6.34 2.22 -2.52
CA ASP A 67 -7.79 2.08 -2.48
C ASP A 67 -8.22 0.61 -2.67
N TYR A 68 -7.65 -0.07 -3.68
CA TYR A 68 -7.97 -1.47 -3.95
C TYR A 68 -7.49 -2.40 -2.83
N PHE A 69 -6.28 -2.20 -2.30
CA PHE A 69 -5.77 -2.99 -1.18
C PHE A 69 -6.60 -2.76 0.08
N THR A 70 -7.06 -1.53 0.34
CA THR A 70 -7.93 -1.24 1.49
C THR A 70 -9.23 -2.05 1.44
N VAL A 71 -9.85 -2.18 0.27
CA VAL A 71 -11.06 -3.00 0.08
C VAL A 71 -10.72 -4.49 0.13
N THR A 72 -9.65 -4.92 -0.53
CA THR A 72 -9.24 -6.33 -0.60
C THR A 72 -8.85 -6.88 0.76
N PHE A 73 -8.12 -6.13 1.59
CA PHE A 73 -7.75 -6.57 2.94
C PHE A 73 -8.97 -6.72 3.86
N LYS A 74 -9.97 -5.82 3.76
CA LYS A 74 -11.23 -5.98 4.49
C LYS A 74 -11.95 -7.26 4.08
N ALA A 75 -11.93 -7.59 2.80
CA ALA A 75 -12.53 -8.81 2.27
C ALA A 75 -11.79 -10.07 2.73
N TYR A 76 -10.46 -10.03 2.71
CA TYR A 76 -9.59 -11.13 3.14
C TYR A 76 -9.82 -11.51 4.61
N LEU A 77 -10.08 -10.52 5.47
CA LEU A 77 -10.37 -10.70 6.89
C LEU A 77 -11.87 -10.91 7.19
N SER A 78 -12.71 -11.09 6.17
CA SER A 78 -14.16 -11.27 6.32
C SER A 78 -14.59 -12.73 6.09
N LEU A 79 -15.83 -13.05 6.48
CA LEU A 79 -16.43 -14.33 6.11
C LEU A 79 -16.62 -14.39 4.58
N PRO A 80 -16.36 -15.54 3.93
CA PRO A 80 -16.43 -15.70 2.49
C PRO A 80 -17.87 -15.82 1.96
N ILE A 81 -18.72 -14.84 2.31
CA ILE A 81 -20.14 -14.80 1.95
C ILE A 81 -20.28 -13.96 0.68
N TYR A 82 -20.57 -14.63 -0.44
CA TYR A 82 -20.80 -13.98 -1.73
C TYR A 82 -22.23 -13.43 -1.82
N PHE A 83 -22.46 -12.31 -1.13
CA PHE A 83 -23.74 -11.61 -1.12
C PHE A 83 -23.52 -10.10 -1.31
N PRO A 84 -24.33 -9.40 -2.13
CA PRO A 84 -24.16 -7.98 -2.38
C PRO A 84 -24.07 -7.16 -1.08
N GLY A 85 -23.06 -6.28 -1.00
CA GLY A 85 -22.82 -5.44 0.17
C GLY A 85 -21.89 -6.05 1.22
N THR A 86 -21.55 -7.34 1.17
CA THR A 86 -20.54 -7.91 2.06
C THR A 86 -19.13 -7.44 1.70
N ALA A 87 -18.22 -7.46 2.69
CA ALA A 87 -16.81 -7.17 2.44
C ALA A 87 -16.20 -8.16 1.42
N TYR A 88 -16.58 -9.45 1.49
CA TYR A 88 -16.15 -10.45 0.53
C TYR A 88 -16.59 -10.14 -0.91
N TRP A 89 -17.86 -9.79 -1.11
CA TRP A 89 -18.40 -9.38 -2.42
C TRP A 89 -17.63 -8.19 -3.01
N ASN A 90 -17.39 -7.15 -2.20
CA ASN A 90 -16.67 -5.94 -2.63
C ASN A 90 -15.18 -6.18 -2.87
N GLY A 91 -14.57 -7.14 -2.18
CA GLY A 91 -13.15 -7.48 -2.32
C GLY A 91 -12.78 -8.15 -3.62
N LEU A 92 -13.65 -8.99 -4.17
CA LEU A 92 -13.38 -9.73 -5.40
C LEU A 92 -13.05 -8.80 -6.59
N PRO A 93 -13.87 -7.79 -6.95
CA PRO A 93 -13.52 -6.87 -8.03
C PRO A 93 -12.30 -6.01 -7.70
N ALA A 94 -12.10 -5.63 -6.43
CA ALA A 94 -10.90 -4.89 -6.02
C ALA A 94 -9.62 -5.70 -6.24
N ARG A 95 -9.62 -6.99 -5.87
CA ARG A 95 -8.52 -7.92 -6.15
C ARG A 95 -8.26 -8.05 -7.64
N THR A 96 -9.30 -8.18 -8.47
CA THR A 96 -9.15 -8.25 -9.93
C THR A 96 -8.46 -7.01 -10.48
N ARG A 97 -8.78 -5.81 -9.96
CA ARG A 97 -8.12 -4.56 -10.37
C ARG A 97 -6.63 -4.54 -9.99
N ILE A 98 -6.26 -5.05 -8.80
CA ILE A 98 -4.86 -5.19 -8.40
C ILE A 98 -4.12 -6.12 -9.39
N ILE A 99 -4.69 -7.29 -9.67
CA ILE A 99 -4.07 -8.31 -10.56
C ILE A 99 -3.94 -7.79 -11.99
N ASN A 100 -4.86 -6.96 -12.48
CA ASN A 100 -4.74 -6.40 -13.82
C ASN A 100 -3.75 -5.23 -13.87
N ARG A 101 -3.51 -4.55 -12.74
CA ARG A 101 -2.65 -3.36 -12.68
C ARG A 101 -1.18 -3.68 -12.40
N LEU A 102 -0.88 -4.70 -11.58
CA LEU A 102 0.49 -4.99 -11.13
C LEU A 102 1.41 -5.66 -12.18
N PRO A 103 0.99 -6.68 -12.94
CA PRO A 103 1.86 -7.38 -13.90
C PRO A 103 2.53 -6.50 -14.95
N PRO A 104 1.90 -5.44 -15.52
CA PRO A 104 2.61 -4.57 -16.47
C PRO A 104 3.65 -3.65 -15.79
N ILE A 105 3.61 -3.53 -14.46
CA ILE A 105 4.46 -2.62 -13.68
C ILE A 105 5.63 -3.36 -13.03
N ILE A 106 5.37 -4.54 -12.48
CA ILE A 106 6.36 -5.39 -11.84
C ILE A 106 6.98 -6.30 -12.92
N ARG A 107 8.20 -5.99 -13.35
CA ARG A 107 9.04 -6.86 -14.19
C ARG A 107 9.84 -7.84 -13.34
#